data_AF-A0A8T7FMC2-F1
#
_entry.id   AF-A0A8T7FMC2-F1
#
_cell.length_a   1.000
_cell.length_b   1.000
_cell.length_c   1.000
_cell.angle_alpha   90.00
_cell.angle_beta   90.00
_cell.angle_gamma   90.00
#
_symmetry.space_group_name_H-M   'P 1'
#
loop_
_entity.id
_entity.type
_entity.pdbx_description
1 polymer ?
#
loop_
_entity_poly.entity_id
_entity_poly.type
_entity_poly.pdbx_seq_one_letter_code
_entity_poly.pdbx_strand_id
1 'polypeptide(L)'
;MPTFKSPQSILVPDDVKERALSFADAVTGTVNYKDSNQSAREKIRDDHFVSKLGEEAVRILFQGRNCQVEGPDYGVYEAKRKSWAADLKINGLEVAVKTQRRSAANRYGLSWTFQDSPERRDPILDMPEAWVCLVVFEDLKEETECLVYPLRKIKQLIFEAPRLGKLIGKKQAVYLETLKKHKVFK
;
A
#
# COMPACT_ATOMS: atom_id res chain seq x y z
N MET A 1 12.98 -16.01 -7.32
CA MET A 1 12.34 -15.52 -6.07
C MET A 1 11.22 -16.48 -5.71
N PRO A 2 11.12 -16.98 -4.47
CA PRO A 2 10.02 -17.85 -4.07
C PRO A 2 8.69 -17.13 -4.28
N THR A 3 7.98 -17.54 -5.33
CA THR A 3 6.67 -17.00 -5.69
C THR A 3 5.60 -17.83 -5.00
N PHE A 4 4.65 -17.16 -4.36
CA PHE A 4 3.45 -17.79 -3.83
C PHE A 4 2.27 -17.51 -4.77
N LYS A 5 1.32 -18.45 -4.84
CA LYS A 5 0.20 -18.40 -5.82
C LYS A 5 -1.09 -17.83 -5.24
N SER A 6 -1.30 -17.99 -3.94
CA SER A 6 -2.49 -17.55 -3.21
C SER A 6 -2.11 -16.53 -2.13
N PRO A 7 -3.00 -15.60 -1.75
CA PRO A 7 -2.71 -14.62 -0.70
C PRO A 7 -2.25 -15.28 0.60
N GLN A 8 -1.35 -14.61 1.31
CA GLN A 8 -0.70 -15.13 2.52
C GLN A 8 -1.07 -14.24 3.70
N SER A 9 -1.56 -14.84 4.78
CA SER A 9 -1.85 -14.15 6.02
C SER A 9 -0.57 -13.95 6.81
N ILE A 10 -0.34 -12.72 7.27
CA ILE A 10 0.85 -12.31 8.02
C ILE A 10 0.41 -11.60 9.28
N LEU A 11 0.76 -12.19 10.42
CA LEU A 11 0.68 -11.51 11.70
C LEU A 11 1.81 -10.47 11.77
N VAL A 12 1.44 -9.22 12.02
CA VAL A 12 2.38 -8.13 12.23
C VAL A 12 2.67 -8.03 13.74
N PRO A 13 3.93 -8.20 14.17
CA PRO A 13 4.31 -8.08 15.58
C PRO A 13 4.01 -6.69 16.16
N ASP A 14 3.79 -6.63 17.48
CA ASP A 14 3.44 -5.37 18.16
C ASP A 14 4.56 -4.32 18.09
N ASP A 15 5.84 -4.72 18.17
CA ASP A 15 6.97 -3.80 18.00
C ASP A 15 6.98 -3.15 16.61
N VAL A 16 6.58 -3.91 15.57
CA VAL A 16 6.46 -3.40 14.21
C VAL A 16 5.29 -2.42 14.10
N LYS A 17 4.16 -2.73 14.74
CA LYS A 17 3.00 -1.85 14.81
C LYS A 17 3.33 -0.53 15.51
N GLU A 18 4.05 -0.57 16.62
CA GLU A 18 4.50 0.62 17.36
C GLU A 18 5.43 1.51 16.53
N ARG A 19 6.36 0.91 15.77
CA ARG A 19 7.22 1.66 14.84
C ARG A 19 6.42 2.32 13.71
N ALA A 20 5.48 1.59 13.10
CA ALA A 20 4.59 2.12 12.07
C ALA A 20 3.73 3.28 12.59
N LEU A 21 3.25 3.18 13.83
CA LEU A 21 2.49 4.23 14.49
C LEU A 21 3.36 5.46 14.76
N SER A 22 4.55 5.26 15.31
CA SER A 22 5.52 6.32 15.60
C SER A 22 5.92 7.08 14.33
N PHE A 23 6.08 6.37 13.21
CA PHE A 23 6.30 6.98 11.90
C PHE A 23 5.12 7.85 11.45
N ALA A 24 3.91 7.31 11.52
CA ALA A 24 2.71 8.03 11.14
C ALA A 24 2.53 9.31 11.95
N ASP A 25 2.79 9.25 13.25
CA ASP A 25 2.78 10.40 14.16
C ASP A 25 3.83 11.45 13.78
N ALA A 26 5.07 11.03 13.52
CA ALA A 26 6.15 11.93 13.12
C ALA A 26 5.86 12.63 11.79
N VAL A 27 5.42 11.89 10.76
CA VAL A 27 5.04 12.48 9.45
C VAL A 27 3.92 13.50 9.63
N THR A 28 2.90 13.15 10.41
CA THR A 28 1.75 14.02 10.67
C THR A 28 2.15 15.30 11.42
N GLY A 29 3.23 15.25 12.22
CA GLY A 29 3.79 16.42 12.89
C GLY A 29 4.55 17.38 11.97
N THR A 30 5.06 16.91 10.82
CA THR A 30 5.85 17.72 9.88
C THR A 30 5.02 18.49 8.85
N VAL A 31 3.75 18.14 8.68
CA VAL A 31 2.89 18.78 7.68
C VAL A 31 2.20 20.02 8.26
N ASN A 32 2.59 21.19 7.76
CA ASN A 32 2.03 22.47 8.20
C ASN A 32 0.73 22.78 7.43
N TYR A 33 -0.40 22.28 7.94
CA TYR A 33 -1.72 22.64 7.42
C TYR A 33 -2.44 23.54 8.43
N LYS A 34 -2.22 24.85 8.34
CA LYS A 34 -3.02 25.84 9.09
C LYS A 34 -4.51 25.85 8.69
N ASP A 35 -4.85 25.17 7.59
CA ASP A 35 -6.16 25.28 6.93
C ASP A 35 -6.93 23.94 6.88
N SER A 36 -6.44 22.87 7.52
CA SER A 36 -7.06 21.53 7.43
C SER A 36 -7.59 21.04 8.78
N ASN A 37 -8.89 20.76 8.81
CA ASN A 37 -9.63 20.20 9.95
C ASN A 37 -8.97 18.98 10.59
N GLN A 38 -9.25 18.73 11.88
CA GLN A 38 -8.74 17.57 12.65
C GLN A 38 -8.96 16.22 11.95
N SER A 39 -10.09 16.04 11.27
CA SER A 39 -10.40 14.82 10.51
C SER A 39 -9.46 14.57 9.31
N ALA A 40 -8.86 15.63 8.75
CA ALA A 40 -7.85 15.48 7.71
C ALA A 40 -6.52 14.99 8.29
N ARG A 41 -6.14 15.49 9.48
CA ARG A 41 -4.91 15.10 10.18
C ARG A 41 -4.96 13.64 10.64
N GLU A 42 -6.06 13.25 11.29
CA GLU A 42 -6.29 11.86 11.71
C GLU A 42 -6.25 10.91 10.52
N LYS A 43 -6.91 11.27 9.41
CA LYS A 43 -6.89 10.47 8.20
C LYS A 43 -5.48 10.35 7.59
N ILE A 44 -4.69 11.43 7.57
CA ILE A 44 -3.32 11.39 7.04
C ILE A 44 -2.46 10.45 7.87
N ARG A 45 -2.54 10.58 9.20
CA ARG A 45 -1.87 9.67 10.13
C ARG A 45 -2.29 8.22 9.87
N ASP A 46 -3.59 7.99 9.77
CA ASP A 46 -4.18 6.68 9.51
C ASP A 46 -3.70 6.07 8.18
N ASP A 47 -3.71 6.85 7.10
CA ASP A 47 -3.25 6.45 5.77
C ASP A 47 -1.75 6.06 5.81
N HIS A 48 -0.90 6.82 6.51
CA HIS A 48 0.52 6.52 6.68
C HIS A 48 0.78 5.26 7.51
N PHE A 49 0.04 5.11 8.62
CA PHE A 49 0.11 3.92 9.47
C PHE A 49 -0.25 2.66 8.69
N VAL A 50 -1.37 2.68 7.96
CA VAL A 50 -1.85 1.54 7.14
C VAL A 50 -0.88 1.22 6.01
N SER A 51 -0.27 2.23 5.39
CA SER A 51 0.79 2.01 4.38
C SER A 51 1.94 1.20 4.97
N LYS A 52 2.49 1.67 6.10
CA LYS A 52 3.64 1.02 6.74
C LYS A 52 3.34 -0.39 7.22
N LEU A 53 2.16 -0.65 7.77
CA LEU A 53 1.76 -2.01 8.13
C LEU A 53 1.80 -2.96 6.92
N GLY A 54 1.31 -2.51 5.76
CA GLY A 54 1.34 -3.33 4.56
C GLY A 54 2.76 -3.57 4.05
N GLU A 55 3.61 -2.55 4.06
CA GLU A 55 5.02 -2.68 3.68
C GLU A 55 5.76 -3.66 4.60
N GLU A 56 5.55 -3.55 5.91
CA GLU A 56 6.12 -4.46 6.91
C GLU A 56 5.64 -5.89 6.74
N ALA A 57 4.34 -6.10 6.47
CA ALA A 57 3.80 -7.43 6.21
C ALA A 57 4.46 -8.09 4.98
N VAL A 58 4.73 -7.31 3.92
CA VAL A 58 5.47 -7.78 2.75
C VAL A 58 6.92 -8.12 3.13
N ARG A 59 7.60 -7.25 3.88
CA ARG A 59 8.96 -7.51 4.37
C ARG A 59 9.04 -8.82 5.15
N ILE A 60 8.21 -8.98 6.17
CA ILE A 60 8.15 -10.17 7.04
C ILE A 60 7.95 -11.42 6.18
N LEU A 61 7.00 -11.38 5.25
CA LEU A 61 6.69 -12.51 4.39
C LEU A 61 7.88 -12.95 3.52
N PHE A 62 8.57 -12.01 2.88
CA PHE A 62 9.67 -12.33 1.99
C PHE A 62 10.96 -12.69 2.75
N GLN A 63 11.22 -12.07 3.90
CA GLN A 63 12.32 -12.48 4.78
C GLN A 63 12.10 -13.89 5.34
N GLY A 64 10.87 -14.24 5.74
CA GLY A 64 10.50 -15.61 6.14
C GLY A 64 10.65 -16.65 5.02
N ARG A 65 10.87 -16.20 3.78
CA ARG A 65 11.21 -17.05 2.61
C ARG A 65 12.66 -16.90 2.16
N ASN A 66 13.54 -16.47 3.05
CA ASN A 66 14.98 -16.31 2.80
C ASN A 66 15.29 -15.35 1.62
N CYS A 67 14.45 -14.34 1.39
CA CYS A 67 14.77 -13.26 0.47
C CYS A 67 15.52 -12.15 1.20
N GLN A 68 16.48 -11.53 0.51
CA GLN A 68 17.05 -10.25 0.94
C GLN A 68 16.00 -9.16 0.71
N VAL A 69 15.64 -8.42 1.75
CA VAL A 69 14.67 -7.32 1.67
C VAL A 69 15.30 -6.06 2.26
N GLU A 70 15.33 -4.98 1.49
CA GLU A 70 15.67 -3.63 1.94
C GLU A 70 14.38 -2.81 2.07
N GLY A 71 14.29 -1.98 3.11
CA GLY A 71 13.08 -1.27 3.51
C GLY A 71 12.20 -2.06 4.50
N PRO A 72 11.05 -1.50 4.94
CA PRO A 72 10.55 -0.18 4.54
C PRO A 72 11.35 0.97 5.16
N ASP A 73 11.34 2.11 4.47
CA ASP A 73 12.02 3.32 4.95
C ASP A 73 11.15 4.08 5.97
N TYR A 74 11.74 4.40 7.13
CA TYR A 74 11.11 5.17 8.20
C TYR A 74 11.58 6.64 8.24
N GLY A 75 12.36 7.08 7.25
CA GLY A 75 12.79 8.46 7.08
C GLY A 75 11.60 9.41 6.90
N VAL A 76 11.52 10.44 7.73
CA VAL A 76 10.56 11.53 7.60
C VAL A 76 11.21 12.64 6.77
N TYR A 77 10.93 12.68 5.47
CA TYR A 77 11.49 13.66 4.54
C TYR A 77 10.67 14.95 4.50
N GLU A 78 11.33 16.09 4.38
CA GLU A 78 10.67 17.34 3.98
C GLU A 78 10.00 17.17 2.60
N ALA A 79 8.83 17.79 2.42
CA ALA A 79 7.98 17.62 1.22
C ALA A 79 8.71 17.81 -0.12
N LYS A 80 9.82 18.56 -0.14
CA LYS A 80 10.65 18.84 -1.34
C LYS A 80 11.63 17.72 -1.73
N ARG A 81 11.80 16.67 -0.91
CA ARG A 81 12.75 15.57 -1.14
C ARG A 81 12.09 14.21 -1.40
N LYS A 82 10.78 14.18 -1.68
CA LYS A 82 10.07 12.94 -1.93
C LYS A 82 10.46 12.38 -3.30
N SER A 83 11.60 11.69 -3.35
CA SER A 83 11.93 10.81 -4.46
C SER A 83 10.87 9.70 -4.49
N TRP A 84 10.44 9.33 -5.69
CA TRP A 84 9.46 8.26 -5.89
C TRP A 84 10.17 6.90 -5.74
N ALA A 85 10.82 6.69 -4.60
CA ALA A 85 11.52 5.46 -4.28
C ALA A 85 10.51 4.34 -4.03
N ALA A 86 10.82 3.13 -4.52
CA ALA A 86 10.02 1.96 -4.20
C ALA A 86 9.96 1.73 -2.69
N ASP A 87 8.83 1.23 -2.21
CA ASP A 87 8.63 1.03 -0.77
C ASP A 87 9.58 -0.06 -0.22
N LEU A 88 9.88 -1.07 -1.04
CA LEU A 88 10.78 -2.18 -0.71
C LEU A 88 11.66 -2.54 -1.90
N LYS A 89 12.81 -3.16 -1.61
CA LYS A 89 13.65 -3.85 -2.60
C LYS A 89 13.86 -5.30 -2.20
N ILE A 90 13.35 -6.24 -2.98
CA ILE A 90 13.34 -7.68 -2.69
C ILE A 90 14.27 -8.41 -3.65
N ASN A 91 15.39 -8.94 -3.17
CA ASN A 91 16.46 -9.54 -3.97
C ASN A 91 16.88 -8.62 -5.15
N GLY A 92 16.99 -7.32 -4.89
CA GLY A 92 17.32 -6.33 -5.91
C GLY A 92 16.12 -5.75 -6.68
N LEU A 93 14.93 -6.35 -6.58
CA LEU A 93 13.73 -5.90 -7.29
C LEU A 93 13.00 -4.81 -6.51
N GLU A 94 12.82 -3.64 -7.12
CA GLU A 94 11.99 -2.56 -6.61
C GLU A 94 10.51 -2.95 -6.63
N VAL A 95 9.85 -2.85 -5.47
CA VAL A 95 8.47 -3.23 -5.26
C VAL A 95 7.72 -2.11 -4.57
N ALA A 96 6.67 -1.61 -5.22
CA ALA A 96 5.69 -0.75 -4.56
C ALA A 96 4.69 -1.60 -3.76
N VAL A 97 4.15 -1.04 -2.70
CA VAL A 97 3.14 -1.69 -1.85
C VAL A 97 1.90 -0.81 -1.80
N LYS A 98 0.74 -1.39 -2.04
CA LYS A 98 -0.56 -0.71 -1.88
C LYS A 98 -1.40 -1.48 -0.88
N THR A 99 -1.91 -0.78 0.12
CA THR A 99 -2.68 -1.37 1.21
C THR A 99 -4.09 -0.81 1.27
N GLN A 100 -5.08 -1.66 1.53
CA GLN A 100 -6.46 -1.24 1.82
C GLN A 100 -6.94 -1.90 3.13
N ARG A 101 -7.67 -1.17 3.96
CA ARG A 101 -8.39 -1.73 5.11
C ARG A 101 -9.54 -2.64 4.70
N ARG A 102 -9.77 -3.70 5.47
CA ARG A 102 -10.94 -4.57 5.35
C ARG A 102 -12.24 -3.79 5.58
N SER A 103 -12.30 -2.91 6.58
CA SER A 103 -13.47 -2.07 6.84
C SER A 103 -13.80 -1.15 5.65
N ALA A 104 -12.79 -0.60 4.98
CA ALA A 104 -12.97 0.20 3.77
C ALA A 104 -13.39 -0.66 2.57
N ALA A 105 -12.82 -1.86 2.44
CA ALA A 105 -13.19 -2.82 1.42
C ALA A 105 -14.67 -3.25 1.54
N ASN A 106 -15.18 -3.42 2.76
CA ASN A 106 -16.60 -3.76 2.98
C ASN A 106 -17.55 -2.65 2.51
N ARG A 107 -17.12 -1.38 2.55
CA ARG A 107 -17.93 -0.24 2.10
C ARG A 107 -17.85 0.00 0.60
N TYR A 108 -16.66 -0.15 0.02
CA TYR A 108 -16.39 0.33 -1.35
C TYR A 108 -15.98 -0.77 -2.33
N GLY A 109 -15.86 -2.02 -1.86
CA GLY A 109 -15.22 -3.10 -2.59
C GLY A 109 -13.72 -3.16 -2.34
N LEU A 110 -13.18 -4.38 -2.38
CA LEU A 110 -11.75 -4.62 -2.20
C LEU A 110 -10.99 -4.14 -3.44
N SER A 111 -10.19 -3.09 -3.25
CA SER A 111 -9.50 -2.38 -4.32
C SER A 111 -8.28 -1.60 -3.82
N TRP A 112 -7.36 -1.33 -4.74
CA TRP A 112 -6.16 -0.54 -4.47
C TRP A 112 -6.11 0.65 -5.41
N THR A 113 -5.94 1.85 -4.86
CA THR A 113 -6.00 3.08 -5.64
C THR A 113 -4.61 3.63 -5.93
N PHE A 114 -4.46 4.16 -7.14
CA PHE A 114 -3.27 4.84 -7.63
C PHE A 114 -3.64 6.29 -7.92
N GLN A 115 -2.75 7.22 -7.62
CA GLN A 115 -3.00 8.63 -7.89
C GLN A 115 -2.82 8.89 -9.38
N ASP A 116 -3.84 9.48 -10.00
CA ASP A 116 -3.89 9.73 -11.44
C ASP A 116 -4.64 11.04 -11.74
N SER A 117 -4.03 12.16 -11.37
CA SER A 117 -4.51 13.52 -11.65
C SER A 117 -3.44 14.32 -12.39
N PRO A 118 -3.79 15.36 -13.17
CA PRO A 118 -2.83 16.24 -13.82
C PRO A 118 -1.81 16.86 -12.85
N GLU A 119 -2.24 17.20 -11.64
CA GLU A 119 -1.40 17.86 -10.62
C GLU A 119 -0.50 16.88 -9.86
N ARG A 120 -0.90 15.60 -9.81
CA ARG A 120 -0.19 14.54 -9.10
C ARG A 120 -0.54 13.20 -9.72
N ARG A 121 0.45 12.48 -10.22
CA ARG A 121 0.30 11.13 -10.79
C ARG A 121 1.35 10.22 -10.17
N ASP A 122 1.03 8.95 -9.95
CA ASP A 122 2.00 7.93 -9.52
C ASP A 122 2.82 7.47 -10.74
N PRO A 123 4.15 7.74 -10.82
CA PRO A 123 5.01 7.28 -11.91
C PRO A 123 4.90 5.80 -12.27
N ILE A 124 4.56 4.92 -11.31
CA ILE A 124 4.38 3.49 -11.56
C ILE A 124 3.38 3.19 -12.68
N LEU A 125 2.40 4.08 -12.89
CA LEU A 125 1.36 3.90 -13.89
C LEU A 125 1.94 3.88 -15.31
N ASP A 126 3.11 4.50 -15.51
CA ASP A 126 3.81 4.57 -16.79
C ASP A 126 4.96 3.54 -16.86
N MET A 127 5.08 2.66 -15.85
CA MET A 127 6.14 1.64 -15.74
C MET A 127 5.53 0.22 -15.81
N PRO A 128 5.22 -0.30 -17.01
CA PRO A 128 4.51 -1.59 -17.16
C PRO A 128 5.24 -2.79 -16.54
N GLU A 129 6.58 -2.72 -16.45
CA GLU A 129 7.41 -3.77 -15.86
C GLU A 129 7.64 -3.61 -14.34
N ALA A 130 7.23 -2.48 -13.75
CA ALA A 130 7.37 -2.25 -12.31
C ALA A 130 6.53 -3.25 -11.51
N TRP A 131 7.07 -3.66 -10.36
CA TRP A 131 6.42 -4.61 -9.47
C TRP A 131 5.61 -3.91 -8.40
N VAL A 132 4.44 -4.47 -8.10
CA VAL A 132 3.58 -4.03 -7.01
C VAL A 132 3.08 -5.22 -6.21
N CYS A 133 3.00 -5.02 -4.89
CA CYS A 133 2.38 -5.91 -3.94
C CYS A 133 1.07 -5.28 -3.45
N LEU A 134 -0.02 -6.04 -3.55
CA LEU A 134 -1.33 -5.62 -3.07
C LEU A 134 -1.57 -6.26 -1.69
N VAL A 135 -1.97 -5.46 -0.71
CA VAL A 135 -2.09 -5.89 0.69
C VAL A 135 -3.44 -5.46 1.25
N VAL A 136 -4.04 -6.32 2.08
CA VAL A 136 -5.23 -5.99 2.86
C VAL A 136 -4.85 -5.97 4.33
N PHE A 137 -5.14 -4.87 5.02
CA PHE A 137 -5.04 -4.84 6.47
C PHE A 137 -6.38 -5.29 7.06
N GLU A 138 -6.37 -6.39 7.82
CA GLU A 138 -7.57 -6.99 8.44
C GLU A 138 -7.94 -6.25 9.74
N ASP A 139 -8.26 -4.96 9.62
CA ASP A 139 -8.57 -4.04 10.73
C ASP A 139 -9.85 -4.36 11.52
N LEU A 140 -10.52 -5.46 11.20
CA LEU A 140 -11.69 -5.97 11.92
C LEU A 140 -11.37 -7.19 12.80
N LYS A 141 -10.14 -7.69 12.77
CA LYS A 141 -9.64 -8.75 13.65
C LYS A 141 -9.01 -8.14 14.90
N GLU A 142 -8.95 -8.92 15.98
CA GLU A 142 -8.26 -8.51 17.21
C GLU A 142 -6.74 -8.43 16.97
N GLU A 143 -6.20 -9.41 16.25
CA GLU A 143 -4.80 -9.44 15.88
C GLU A 143 -4.48 -8.48 14.72
N THR A 144 -3.28 -7.91 14.76
CA THR A 144 -2.80 -7.05 13.67
C THR A 144 -2.35 -7.93 12.50
N GLU A 145 -3.27 -8.26 11.61
CA GLU A 145 -3.04 -9.17 10.49
C GLU A 145 -3.12 -8.46 9.13
N CYS A 146 -2.22 -8.80 8.22
CA CYS A 146 -2.26 -8.37 6.83
C CYS A 146 -2.34 -9.58 5.88
N LEU A 147 -3.23 -9.50 4.89
CA LEU A 147 -3.31 -10.45 3.80
C LEU A 147 -2.51 -9.93 2.59
N VAL A 148 -1.38 -10.56 2.31
CA VAL A 148 -0.45 -10.17 1.24
C VAL A 148 -0.72 -10.96 -0.03
N TYR A 149 -1.02 -10.28 -1.14
CA TYR A 149 -1.24 -10.91 -2.44
C TYR A 149 0.09 -11.16 -3.18
N PRO A 150 0.13 -12.15 -4.09
CA PRO A 150 1.30 -12.37 -4.93
C PRO A 150 1.71 -11.11 -5.71
N LEU A 151 3.02 -10.88 -5.84
CA LEU A 151 3.54 -9.77 -6.65
C LEU A 151 3.03 -9.83 -8.09
N ARG A 152 2.74 -8.65 -8.63
CA ARG A 152 2.31 -8.46 -10.02
C ARG A 152 3.08 -7.31 -10.64
N LYS A 153 3.30 -7.41 -11.94
CA LYS A 153 3.73 -6.27 -12.74
C LYS A 153 2.53 -5.36 -13.00
N ILE A 154 2.76 -4.06 -13.15
CA ILE A 154 1.70 -3.09 -13.47
C ILE A 154 0.91 -3.49 -14.71
N LYS A 155 1.58 -3.96 -15.77
CA LYS A 155 0.91 -4.43 -16.99
C LYS A 155 -0.02 -5.63 -16.81
N GLN A 156 0.05 -6.33 -15.67
CA GLN A 156 -0.81 -7.46 -15.34
C GLN A 156 -2.05 -7.03 -14.56
N LEU A 157 -2.12 -5.78 -14.11
CA LEU A 157 -3.26 -5.23 -13.41
C LEU A 157 -4.27 -4.66 -14.40
N ILE A 158 -5.54 -4.66 -14.00
CA ILE A 158 -6.63 -4.07 -14.75
C ILE A 158 -7.08 -2.84 -13.98
N PHE A 159 -6.86 -1.66 -14.56
CA PHE A 159 -7.21 -0.39 -13.97
C PHE A 159 -8.61 0.03 -14.43
N GLU A 160 -9.40 0.50 -13.48
CA GLU A 160 -10.77 0.95 -13.68
C GLU A 160 -10.98 2.31 -12.97
N ALA A 161 -12.06 2.98 -13.35
CA ALA A 161 -12.48 4.19 -12.64
C ALA A 161 -12.86 3.86 -11.18
N PRO A 162 -12.52 4.71 -10.20
CA PRO A 162 -12.96 4.52 -8.83
C PRO A 162 -14.49 4.59 -8.71
N ARG A 163 -15.09 3.70 -7.91
CA ARG A 163 -16.53 3.68 -7.60
C ARG A 163 -17.03 4.96 -6.93
N LEU A 164 -16.16 5.67 -6.22
CA LEU A 164 -16.49 6.96 -5.60
C LEU A 164 -16.39 8.05 -6.67
N GLY A 165 -17.52 8.61 -7.10
CA GLY A 165 -17.58 9.62 -8.17
C GLY A 165 -16.62 10.79 -8.00
N LYS A 166 -16.41 11.27 -6.77
CA LYS A 166 -15.46 12.36 -6.45
C LYS A 166 -13.98 12.04 -6.71
N LEU A 167 -13.65 10.78 -6.94
CA LEU A 167 -12.29 10.31 -7.23
C LEU A 167 -12.07 10.04 -8.72
N ILE A 168 -13.13 10.03 -9.54
CA ILE A 168 -13.02 9.89 -11.00
C ILE A 168 -12.19 11.06 -11.55
N GLY A 169 -11.23 10.76 -12.42
CA GLY A 169 -10.28 11.73 -12.97
C GLY A 169 -9.18 12.18 -12.01
N LYS A 170 -9.14 11.63 -10.78
CA LYS A 170 -8.08 11.89 -9.79
C LYS A 170 -7.31 10.65 -9.38
N LYS A 171 -7.93 9.49 -9.53
CA LYS A 171 -7.39 8.18 -9.16
C LYS A 171 -7.81 7.13 -10.17
N GLN A 172 -7.00 6.10 -10.28
CA GLN A 172 -7.39 4.82 -10.86
C GLN A 172 -7.46 3.76 -9.75
N ALA A 173 -8.28 2.73 -9.95
CA ALA A 173 -8.45 1.66 -8.97
C ALA A 173 -8.26 0.30 -9.63
N VAL A 174 -7.68 -0.62 -8.88
CA VAL A 174 -7.56 -2.03 -9.26
C VAL A 174 -8.48 -2.82 -8.33
N TYR A 175 -9.51 -3.45 -8.87
CA TYR A 175 -10.51 -4.19 -8.10
C TYR A 175 -10.19 -5.68 -8.05
N LEU A 176 -10.26 -6.28 -6.85
CA LEU A 176 -9.99 -7.72 -6.72
C LEU A 176 -10.98 -8.57 -7.52
N GLU A 177 -12.25 -8.19 -7.56
CA GLU A 177 -13.28 -8.92 -8.33
C GLU A 177 -12.92 -8.99 -9.81
N THR A 178 -12.41 -7.90 -10.39
CA THR A 178 -11.99 -7.82 -11.79
C THR A 178 -10.75 -8.67 -12.03
N LEU A 179 -9.77 -8.61 -11.13
CA LEU A 179 -8.58 -9.45 -11.20
C LEU A 179 -8.93 -10.94 -11.12
N LYS A 180 -9.90 -11.34 -10.28
CA LYS A 180 -10.39 -12.72 -10.20
C LYS A 180 -11.15 -13.13 -11.46
N LYS A 181 -12.05 -12.27 -11.96
CA LYS A 181 -12.81 -12.50 -13.21
C LYS A 181 -11.88 -12.79 -14.40
N HIS A 182 -10.75 -12.09 -14.46
CA HIS A 182 -9.75 -12.26 -15.52
C HIS A 182 -8.61 -13.22 -15.15
N LYS A 183 -8.74 -13.98 -14.05
CA LYS A 183 -7.77 -15.00 -13.61
C LYS A 183 -6.34 -14.47 -13.37
N VAL A 184 -6.20 -13.18 -13.03
CA VAL A 184 -4.93 -12.56 -12.63
C VAL A 184 -4.48 -13.11 -11.27
N PHE A 185 -5.43 -13.27 -10.35
CA PHE A 185 -5.28 -14.08 -9.14
C PHE A 185 -6.12 -15.35 -9.30
N LYS A 186 -5.52 -16.49 -8.96
CA LYS A 186 -6.20 -17.79 -8.92
C LYS A 186 -6.74 -18.03 -7.51
#